data_AF-A0AAD5LR87-F1
#
_entry.id   AF-A0AAD5LR87-F1
#
_cell.length_a   1.000
_cell.length_b   1.000
_cell.length_c   1.000
_cell.angle_alpha   90.00
_cell.angle_beta   90.00
_cell.angle_gamma   90.00
#
_symmetry.space_group_name_H-M   'P 1'
#
loop_
_entity.id
_entity.type
_entity.pdbx_description
1 polymer ?
#
loop_
_entity_poly.entity_id
_entity_poly.type
_entity_poly.pdbx_seq_one_letter_code
_entity_poly.pdbx_strand_id
1 'polypeptide(L)'
;MRKLALDGFADTYYGEDTTQCHEDRDFTGSTKVSDVAIIAAKSLQPLDLFFFFLPKRFWRQTAFESNRYETQTRGARMAAARRIYGQKYTRAIAEEKASSMEEKICSFVPIEAHEILQMIGLLVARALCPMKTGLEHHWSTTQTGAVPRGTWSYVMPRQRFRDISRFLHFSDNEHPNAKTDRAWKIRPVVDTLQSSFLRGMDFGRWVAFDEMVIPSRSSRNSVRVYLKNKPHKYGTKLFAMFGLWTR
;
A
#
# COMPACT_ATOMS: atom_id res chain seq x y z
N MET A 1 23.75 2.54 -25.81
CA MET A 1 22.72 1.71 -25.13
C MET A 1 23.36 0.76 -24.12
N ARG A 2 24.18 -0.23 -24.51
CA ARG A 2 24.95 -1.08 -23.55
C ARG A 2 25.90 -0.29 -22.63
N LYS A 3 26.52 0.79 -23.14
CA LYS A 3 27.33 1.72 -22.34
C LYS A 3 26.54 2.63 -21.37
N LEU A 4 25.23 2.80 -21.57
CA LEU A 4 24.39 3.58 -20.64
C LEU A 4 23.93 2.75 -19.43
N ALA A 5 24.03 1.43 -19.52
CA ALA A 5 23.70 0.50 -18.43
C ALA A 5 24.89 0.20 -17.50
N LEU A 6 26.12 0.40 -17.97
CA LEU A 6 27.34 0.06 -17.22
C LEU A 6 27.94 1.26 -16.48
N ASP A 7 27.76 2.48 -16.99
CA ASP A 7 28.35 3.67 -16.37
C ASP A 7 27.28 4.50 -15.62
N GLY A 8 27.20 4.26 -14.30
CA GLY A 8 26.93 5.35 -13.35
C GLY A 8 25.48 5.77 -13.09
N PHE A 9 24.60 4.83 -12.71
CA PHE A 9 23.40 5.13 -11.91
C PHE A 9 23.31 4.27 -10.64
N ALA A 10 24.44 3.73 -10.19
CA ALA A 10 24.56 3.17 -8.85
C ALA A 10 24.65 4.31 -7.82
N ASP A 11 23.60 5.12 -7.76
CA ASP A 11 23.33 5.93 -6.58
C ASP A 11 22.86 4.96 -5.50
N THR A 12 23.37 5.14 -4.28
CA THR A 12 23.17 4.30 -3.07
C THR A 12 21.72 4.19 -2.58
N TYR A 13 20.76 4.52 -3.45
CA TYR A 13 19.32 4.46 -3.25
C TYR A 13 18.75 3.04 -3.38
N TYR A 14 19.44 2.18 -4.12
CA TYR A 14 19.04 0.80 -4.34
C TYR A 14 19.74 -0.09 -3.31
N GLY A 15 18.98 -0.93 -2.60
CA GLY A 15 19.55 -2.01 -1.81
C GLY A 15 20.42 -2.92 -2.67
N GLU A 16 21.35 -3.62 -2.04
CA GLU A 16 22.30 -4.55 -2.67
C GLU A 16 21.57 -5.69 -3.39
N ASP A 17 21.15 -5.50 -4.64
CA ASP A 17 20.60 -6.58 -5.47
C ASP A 17 20.67 -6.27 -6.99
N THR A 18 21.63 -5.45 -7.43
CA THR A 18 21.78 -5.08 -8.86
C THR A 18 22.69 -6.01 -9.67
N THR A 19 23.23 -7.07 -9.06
CA THR A 19 24.21 -7.98 -9.70
C THR A 19 23.63 -9.32 -10.17
N GLN A 20 22.38 -9.66 -9.83
CA GLN A 20 21.71 -10.83 -10.41
C GLN A 20 21.14 -10.51 -11.78
N CYS A 21 21.85 -10.95 -12.82
CA CYS A 21 21.32 -11.03 -14.18
C CYS A 21 20.21 -12.09 -14.18
N HIS A 22 18.95 -11.68 -14.20
CA HIS A 22 17.84 -12.60 -14.47
C HIS A 22 18.04 -13.18 -15.86
N GLU A 23 17.98 -14.51 -15.99
CA GLU A 23 18.13 -15.25 -17.24
C GLU A 23 17.45 -14.55 -18.41
N ASP A 24 18.16 -14.48 -19.55
CA ASP A 24 17.70 -13.87 -20.80
C ASP A 24 16.37 -14.50 -21.24
N ARG A 25 15.25 -13.92 -20.77
CA ARG A 25 13.95 -14.22 -21.35
C ARG A 25 13.93 -13.56 -22.72
N ASP A 26 13.91 -14.39 -23.76
CA ASP A 26 13.74 -13.93 -25.13
C ASP A 26 12.39 -13.21 -25.26
N PHE A 27 12.42 -11.87 -25.24
CA PHE A 27 11.29 -10.99 -25.49
C PHE A 27 10.84 -11.15 -26.95
N THR A 28 10.04 -12.19 -27.20
CA THR A 28 9.57 -12.59 -28.53
C THR A 28 8.05 -12.61 -28.54
N GLY A 29 7.45 -12.28 -29.69
CA GLY A 29 5.99 -12.22 -29.83
C GLY A 29 5.34 -10.98 -29.21
N SER A 30 4.05 -11.11 -28.89
CA SER A 30 3.21 -10.05 -28.32
C SER A 30 3.11 -10.17 -26.80
N THR A 31 2.93 -9.03 -26.12
CA THR A 31 2.71 -9.02 -24.68
C THR A 31 1.37 -9.67 -24.36
N LYS A 32 1.38 -10.72 -23.52
CA LYS A 32 0.17 -11.46 -23.12
C LYS A 32 0.24 -11.91 -21.67
N VAL A 33 -0.92 -12.27 -21.12
CA VAL A 33 -1.00 -12.99 -19.83
C VAL A 33 -0.38 -14.38 -20.04
N SER A 34 0.49 -14.80 -19.13
CA SER A 34 1.18 -16.08 -19.25
C SER A 34 0.23 -17.26 -19.07
N ASP A 35 0.58 -18.40 -19.65
CA ASP A 35 -0.21 -19.63 -19.51
C ASP A 35 -0.33 -20.06 -18.03
N VAL A 36 0.70 -19.80 -17.23
CA VAL A 36 0.68 -20.03 -15.77
C VAL A 36 -0.39 -19.17 -15.08
N ALA A 37 -0.52 -17.90 -15.45
CA ALA A 37 -1.57 -17.04 -14.91
C ALA A 37 -2.96 -17.47 -15.37
N ILE A 38 -3.12 -17.88 -16.63
CA ILE A 38 -4.38 -18.39 -17.17
C ILE A 38 -4.81 -19.66 -16.41
N ILE A 39 -3.90 -20.59 -16.21
CA ILE A 39 -4.16 -21.85 -15.47
C ILE A 39 -4.45 -21.56 -13.99
N ALA A 40 -3.67 -20.67 -13.36
CA ALA A 40 -3.82 -20.35 -11.95
C ALA A 40 -5.13 -19.60 -11.67
N ALA A 41 -5.51 -18.67 -12.55
CA ALA A 41 -6.80 -18.00 -12.54
C ALA A 41 -7.84 -18.82 -13.31
N LYS A 42 -8.10 -20.05 -12.84
CA LYS A 42 -8.93 -21.09 -13.49
C LYS A 42 -10.22 -20.58 -14.14
N SER A 43 -10.88 -19.60 -13.53
CA SER A 43 -12.16 -19.05 -13.99
C SER A 43 -12.05 -17.69 -14.71
N LEU A 44 -10.84 -17.13 -14.77
CA LEU A 44 -10.50 -15.76 -15.20
C LEU A 44 -11.41 -14.68 -14.58
N GLN A 45 -12.06 -15.00 -13.46
CA GLN A 45 -12.89 -14.03 -12.75
C GLN A 45 -11.99 -12.94 -12.15
N PRO A 46 -12.47 -11.69 -12.04
CA PRO A 46 -11.69 -10.57 -11.53
C PRO A 46 -11.03 -10.86 -10.18
N LEU A 47 -11.70 -11.62 -9.31
CA LEU A 47 -11.19 -11.97 -7.99
C LEU A 47 -10.06 -13.02 -8.03
N ASP A 48 -10.11 -13.96 -8.97
CA ASP A 48 -9.04 -14.96 -9.16
C ASP A 48 -7.77 -14.28 -9.66
N LEU A 49 -7.90 -13.36 -10.62
CA LEU A 49 -6.79 -12.54 -11.09
C LEU A 49 -6.23 -11.63 -9.98
N PHE A 50 -7.11 -11.02 -9.19
CA PHE A 50 -6.68 -10.22 -8.03
C PHE A 50 -5.81 -11.03 -7.06
N PHE A 51 -6.24 -12.25 -6.70
CA PHE A 51 -5.47 -13.12 -5.81
C PHE A 51 -4.26 -13.78 -6.49
N PHE A 52 -4.21 -13.84 -7.82
CA PHE A 52 -2.99 -14.22 -8.53
C PHE A 52 -1.88 -13.16 -8.31
N PHE A 53 -2.21 -11.88 -8.53
CA PHE A 53 -1.24 -10.79 -8.40
C PHE A 53 -0.90 -10.43 -6.94
N LEU A 54 -1.89 -10.52 -6.04
CA LEU A 54 -1.74 -10.29 -4.61
C LEU A 54 -2.26 -11.51 -3.82
N PRO A 55 -1.41 -12.54 -3.61
CA PRO A 55 -1.82 -13.80 -3.01
C PRO A 55 -2.46 -13.67 -1.62
N LYS A 56 -3.35 -14.60 -1.26
CA LYS A 56 -3.96 -14.65 0.09
C LYS A 56 -2.93 -14.66 1.23
N ARG A 57 -1.72 -15.19 1.00
CA ARG A 57 -0.61 -15.14 1.97
C ARG A 57 -0.14 -13.71 2.24
N PHE A 58 -0.05 -12.87 1.20
CA PHE A 58 0.32 -11.46 1.34
C PHE A 58 -0.63 -10.74 2.30
N TRP A 59 -1.94 -10.88 2.11
CA TRP A 59 -2.94 -10.23 2.99
C TRP A 59 -2.90 -10.72 4.44
N ARG A 60 -2.61 -12.00 4.66
CA ARG A 60 -2.38 -12.55 6.01
C ARG A 60 -1.13 -11.96 6.65
N GLN A 61 -0.04 -11.80 5.91
CA GLN A 61 1.16 -11.13 6.39
C GLN A 61 0.89 -9.65 6.70
N THR A 62 0.17 -8.94 5.82
CA THR A 62 -0.21 -7.54 6.06
C THR A 62 -1.02 -7.39 7.34
N ALA A 63 -1.98 -8.29 7.60
CA ALA A 63 -2.73 -8.27 8.86
C ALA A 63 -1.82 -8.49 10.08
N PHE A 64 -0.92 -9.47 9.98
CA PHE A 64 0.06 -9.75 11.03
C PHE A 64 0.97 -8.54 11.32
N GLU A 65 1.55 -7.91 10.28
CA GLU A 65 2.41 -6.74 10.44
C GLU A 65 1.66 -5.50 10.90
N SER A 66 0.39 -5.33 10.49
CA SER A 66 -0.45 -4.24 10.98
C SER A 66 -0.72 -4.35 12.48
N ASN A 67 -0.97 -5.58 12.97
CA ASN A 67 -1.15 -5.85 14.40
C ASN A 67 0.15 -5.71 15.20
N ARG A 68 1.28 -6.15 14.62
CA ARG A 68 2.62 -5.90 15.18
C ARG A 68 2.86 -4.40 15.34
N TYR A 69 2.57 -3.61 14.31
CA TYR A 69 2.76 -2.17 14.33
C TYR A 69 1.85 -1.46 15.36
N GLU A 70 0.60 -1.91 15.51
CA GLU A 70 -0.28 -1.39 16.56
C GLU A 70 0.32 -1.62 17.94
N THR A 71 0.86 -2.81 18.20
CA THR A 71 1.54 -3.18 19.47
C THR A 71 2.80 -2.36 19.69
N GLN A 72 3.70 -2.28 18.70
CA GLN A 72 4.95 -1.50 18.76
C GLN A 72 4.69 -0.03 19.09
N THR A 73 3.62 0.55 18.54
CA THR A 73 3.30 1.98 18.74
C THR A 73 2.39 2.24 19.95
N ARG A 74 1.91 1.20 20.63
CA ARG A 74 0.88 1.34 21.69
C ARG A 74 1.35 2.21 22.84
N GLY A 75 2.51 1.90 23.43
CA GLY A 75 3.07 2.66 24.54
C GLY A 75 3.33 4.13 24.18
N ALA A 76 3.90 4.38 22.99
CA ALA A 76 4.15 5.74 22.52
C ALA A 76 2.85 6.56 22.36
N ARG A 77 1.76 5.93 21.90
CA ARG A 77 0.45 6.57 21.80
C ARG A 77 -0.14 6.91 23.16
N MET A 78 -0.03 6.01 24.14
CA MET A 78 -0.47 6.25 25.51
C MET A 78 0.29 7.40 26.16
N ALA A 79 1.63 7.38 26.05
CA ALA A 79 2.49 8.45 26.54
C ALA A 79 2.17 9.80 25.88
N ALA A 80 1.94 9.81 24.56
CA ALA A 80 1.53 11.01 23.83
C ALA A 80 0.17 11.54 24.30
N ALA A 81 -0.81 10.67 24.54
CA ALA A 81 -2.12 11.06 25.06
C ALA A 81 -2.01 11.69 26.45
N ARG A 82 -1.28 11.05 27.38
CA ARG A 82 -1.00 11.59 28.72
C ARG A 82 -0.38 12.98 28.65
N ARG A 83 0.64 13.16 27.79
CA ARG A 83 1.28 14.46 27.58
C ARG A 83 0.30 15.52 27.07
N ILE A 84 -0.51 15.18 26.06
CA ILE A 84 -1.48 16.11 25.47
C ILE A 84 -2.54 16.53 26.51
N TYR A 85 -3.03 15.60 27.33
CA TYR A 85 -4.03 15.91 28.34
C TYR A 85 -3.46 16.69 29.52
N GLY A 86 -2.26 16.35 29.99
CA GLY A 86 -1.58 17.09 31.06
C GLY A 86 -1.28 18.54 30.70
N GLN A 87 -1.12 18.86 29.41
CA GLN A 87 -0.94 20.24 28.93
C GLN A 87 -2.27 21.02 28.82
N LYS A 88 -3.40 20.32 28.71
CA LYS A 88 -4.70 20.94 28.39
C LYS A 88 -5.65 21.02 29.59
N TYR A 89 -5.46 20.19 30.60
CA TYR A 89 -6.39 20.01 31.70
C TYR A 89 -5.68 20.06 33.05
N THR A 90 -6.44 20.27 34.11
CA THR A 90 -5.97 20.09 35.49
C THR A 90 -5.54 18.64 35.71
N ARG A 91 -4.67 18.40 36.69
CA ARG A 91 -4.10 17.07 36.95
C ARG A 91 -5.15 15.96 37.06
N ALA A 92 -6.19 16.16 37.85
CA ALA A 92 -7.25 15.16 38.04
C ALA A 92 -8.01 14.85 36.73
N ILE A 93 -8.40 15.87 35.97
CA ILE A 93 -9.12 15.69 34.70
C ILE A 93 -8.21 15.06 33.63
N ALA A 94 -6.92 15.42 33.63
CA ALA A 94 -5.94 14.85 32.72
C ALA A 94 -5.72 13.35 32.98
N GLU A 95 -5.62 12.95 34.25
CA GLU A 95 -5.48 11.55 34.68
C GLU A 95 -6.72 10.73 34.30
N GLU A 96 -7.92 11.25 34.51
CA GLU A 96 -9.18 10.61 34.11
C GLU A 96 -9.24 10.41 32.58
N LYS A 97 -9.00 11.47 31.79
CA LYS A 97 -9.02 11.39 30.32
C LYS A 97 -7.93 10.49 29.76
N ALA A 98 -6.76 10.47 30.38
CA ALA A 98 -5.69 9.57 30.00
C ALA A 98 -6.08 8.10 30.24
N SER A 99 -6.65 7.79 31.40
CA SER A 99 -7.08 6.43 31.74
C SER A 99 -8.16 5.92 30.78
N SER A 100 -9.18 6.74 30.50
CA SER A 100 -10.21 6.39 29.49
C SER A 100 -9.63 6.20 28.08
N MET A 101 -8.60 6.98 27.71
CA MET A 101 -7.92 6.80 26.42
C MET A 101 -7.08 5.53 26.39
N GLU A 102 -6.43 5.18 27.49
CA GLU A 102 -5.66 3.94 27.60
C GLU A 102 -6.56 2.72 27.49
N GLU A 103 -7.71 2.72 28.15
CA GLU A 103 -8.72 1.67 27.99
C GLU A 103 -9.12 1.51 26.53
N LYS A 104 -9.37 2.62 25.81
CA LYS A 104 -9.68 2.59 24.37
C LYS A 104 -8.53 2.08 23.50
N ILE A 105 -7.30 2.39 23.88
CA ILE A 105 -6.11 1.89 23.17
C ILE A 105 -5.92 0.39 23.42
N CYS A 106 -6.14 -0.07 24.65
CA CYS A 106 -6.06 -1.47 25.04
C CYS A 106 -7.20 -2.33 24.49
N SER A 107 -8.38 -1.73 24.28
CA SER A 107 -9.54 -2.42 23.68
C SER A 107 -9.44 -2.56 22.15
N PHE A 108 -8.28 -2.28 21.56
CA PHE A 108 -8.05 -2.47 20.14
C PHE A 108 -8.24 -3.95 19.76
N VAL A 109 -9.15 -4.19 18.83
CA VAL A 109 -9.41 -5.52 18.28
C VAL A 109 -8.40 -5.79 17.16
N PRO A 110 -7.68 -6.93 17.18
CA PRO A 110 -6.74 -7.30 16.11
C PRO A 110 -7.40 -7.25 14.72
N ILE A 111 -6.63 -6.80 13.73
CA ILE A 111 -7.04 -6.71 12.33
C ILE A 111 -6.92 -8.09 11.68
N GLU A 112 -7.97 -8.50 10.98
CA GLU A 112 -7.97 -9.71 10.18
C GLU A 112 -7.75 -9.42 8.68
N ALA A 113 -7.18 -10.39 7.96
CA ALA A 113 -6.86 -10.22 6.54
C ALA A 113 -8.08 -9.90 5.67
N HIS A 114 -9.25 -10.46 6.01
CA HIS A 114 -10.49 -10.22 5.27
C HIS A 114 -11.00 -8.79 5.45
N GLU A 115 -10.76 -8.16 6.60
CA GLU A 115 -11.14 -6.75 6.83
C GLU A 115 -10.27 -5.82 5.97
N ILE A 116 -8.99 -6.12 5.83
CA ILE A 116 -8.11 -5.39 4.91
C ILE A 116 -8.64 -5.51 3.47
N LEU A 117 -9.03 -6.72 3.06
CA LEU A 117 -9.63 -6.94 1.73
C LEU A 117 -10.94 -6.16 1.53
N GLN A 118 -11.82 -6.13 2.53
CA GLN A 118 -13.04 -5.31 2.50
C GLN A 118 -12.71 -3.82 2.37
N MET A 119 -11.74 -3.32 3.14
CA MET A 119 -11.25 -1.94 3.04
C MET A 119 -10.73 -1.61 1.64
N ILE A 120 -9.93 -2.50 1.03
CA ILE A 120 -9.46 -2.34 -0.36
C ILE A 120 -10.64 -2.36 -1.34
N GLY A 121 -11.61 -3.25 -1.17
CA GLY A 121 -12.84 -3.28 -1.98
C GLY A 121 -13.62 -1.96 -1.93
N LEU A 122 -13.76 -1.36 -0.75
CA LEU A 122 -14.38 -0.03 -0.59
C LEU A 122 -13.58 1.06 -1.31
N LEU A 123 -12.25 1.03 -1.25
CA LEU A 123 -11.39 1.98 -1.96
C LEU A 123 -11.48 1.83 -3.49
N VAL A 124 -11.58 0.59 -4.00
CA VAL A 124 -11.83 0.32 -5.42
C VAL A 124 -13.20 0.85 -5.83
N ALA A 125 -14.25 0.60 -5.04
CA ALA A 125 -15.59 1.13 -5.30
C ALA A 125 -15.59 2.67 -5.36
N ARG A 126 -14.85 3.34 -4.47
CA ARG A 126 -14.66 4.80 -4.52
C ARG A 126 -13.91 5.26 -5.76
N ALA A 127 -12.89 4.51 -6.20
CA ALA A 127 -12.15 4.86 -7.41
C ALA A 127 -13.03 4.77 -8.67
N LEU A 128 -13.94 3.79 -8.72
CA LEU A 128 -14.91 3.61 -9.81
C LEU A 128 -16.06 4.61 -9.75
N CYS A 129 -16.49 5.03 -8.56
CA CYS A 129 -17.53 6.04 -8.35
C CYS A 129 -17.02 7.19 -7.47
N PRO A 130 -16.24 8.13 -8.03
CA PRO A 130 -15.60 9.18 -7.24
C PRO A 130 -16.60 10.13 -6.58
N MET A 131 -16.50 10.27 -5.26
CA MET A 131 -17.22 11.31 -4.49
C MET A 131 -16.31 12.49 -4.16
N LYS A 132 -16.71 13.70 -4.58
CA LYS A 132 -15.94 14.93 -4.38
C LYS A 132 -15.92 15.44 -2.93
N THR A 133 -16.83 14.97 -2.09
CA THR A 133 -17.06 15.51 -0.74
C THR A 133 -16.13 14.93 0.34
N GLY A 134 -15.30 13.93 0.02
CA GLY A 134 -14.34 13.31 0.95
C GLY A 134 -14.66 11.86 1.28
N LEU A 135 -13.74 11.16 1.97
CA LEU A 135 -13.87 9.72 2.27
C LEU A 135 -14.99 9.41 3.25
N GLU A 136 -15.15 10.27 4.25
CA GLU A 136 -16.10 10.12 5.35
C GLU A 136 -17.57 10.13 4.91
N HIS A 137 -17.87 10.78 3.78
CA HIS A 137 -19.23 10.89 3.26
C HIS A 137 -19.79 9.57 2.75
N HIS A 138 -18.98 8.55 2.50
CA HIS A 138 -19.48 7.24 2.12
C HIS A 138 -20.25 6.53 3.25
N TRP A 139 -19.99 6.89 4.52
CA TRP A 139 -20.77 6.44 5.68
C TRP A 139 -21.95 7.36 6.00
N SER A 140 -22.20 8.39 5.18
CA SER A 140 -23.35 9.26 5.35
C SER A 140 -24.63 8.48 5.13
N THR A 141 -25.61 8.71 6.00
CA THR A 141 -26.98 8.24 5.81
C THR A 141 -27.74 9.08 4.80
N THR A 142 -27.16 10.17 4.29
CA THR A 142 -27.75 11.04 3.24
C THR A 142 -27.31 10.58 1.84
N GLN A 143 -28.27 10.38 0.92
CA GLN A 143 -28.01 9.87 -0.43
C GLN A 143 -27.30 10.95 -1.24
N THR A 144 -26.12 10.62 -1.75
CA THR A 144 -25.37 11.45 -2.70
C THR A 144 -24.65 10.52 -3.69
N GLY A 145 -25.00 10.62 -4.98
CA GLY A 145 -24.38 9.82 -6.04
C GLY A 145 -25.01 8.44 -6.28
N ALA A 146 -24.28 7.57 -6.99
CA ALA A 146 -24.75 6.26 -7.46
C ALA A 146 -24.65 5.12 -6.41
N VAL A 147 -23.93 5.33 -5.32
CA VAL A 147 -23.81 4.35 -4.23
C VAL A 147 -24.99 4.54 -3.27
N PRO A 148 -25.81 3.50 -3.01
CA PRO A 148 -26.93 3.61 -2.07
C PRO A 148 -26.50 4.04 -0.66
N ARG A 149 -27.39 4.71 0.07
CA ARG A 149 -27.16 5.14 1.46
C ARG A 149 -26.68 3.97 2.32
N GLY A 150 -25.68 4.19 3.17
CA GLY A 150 -25.24 3.19 4.15
C GLY A 150 -24.52 1.96 3.60
N THR A 151 -24.22 1.90 2.29
CA THR A 151 -23.52 0.75 1.67
C THR A 151 -22.20 0.45 2.36
N TRP A 152 -21.40 1.48 2.67
CA TRP A 152 -20.12 1.30 3.36
C TRP A 152 -20.31 0.85 4.80
N SER A 153 -21.31 1.39 5.50
CA SER A 153 -21.62 1.00 6.87
C SER A 153 -22.04 -0.47 7.00
N TYR A 154 -22.65 -1.04 5.95
CA TYR A 154 -22.99 -2.46 5.89
C TYR A 154 -21.76 -3.36 5.79
N VAL A 155 -20.75 -2.93 5.02
CA VAL A 155 -19.51 -3.70 4.83
C VAL A 155 -18.56 -3.52 6.00
N MET A 156 -18.34 -2.27 6.45
CA MET A 156 -17.39 -1.95 7.50
C MET A 156 -17.77 -0.64 8.22
N PRO A 157 -17.88 -0.62 9.56
CA PRO A 157 -18.11 0.61 10.31
C PRO A 157 -17.01 1.64 10.09
N ARG A 158 -17.40 2.92 10.06
CA ARG A 158 -16.48 4.06 9.86
C ARG A 158 -15.29 4.06 10.81
N GLN A 159 -15.53 3.77 12.09
CA GLN A 159 -14.48 3.73 13.09
C GLN A 159 -13.50 2.58 12.83
N ARG A 160 -14.00 1.39 12.47
CA ARG A 160 -13.16 0.25 12.13
C ARG A 160 -12.29 0.51 10.91
N PHE A 161 -12.85 1.14 9.87
CA PHE A 161 -12.07 1.56 8.70
C PHE A 161 -10.92 2.50 9.07
N ARG A 162 -11.17 3.47 9.97
CA ARG A 162 -10.15 4.40 10.45
C ARG A 162 -9.07 3.70 11.26
N ASP A 163 -9.47 2.76 12.11
CA ASP A 163 -8.54 1.98 12.92
C ASP A 163 -7.63 1.13 12.03
N ILE A 164 -8.19 0.41 11.05
CA ILE A 164 -7.41 -0.36 10.07
C ILE A 164 -6.50 0.58 9.26
N SER A 165 -7.02 1.69 8.74
CA SER A 165 -6.25 2.66 7.96
C SER A 165 -5.07 3.25 8.75
N ARG A 166 -5.23 3.42 10.07
CA ARG A 166 -4.19 3.97 10.96
C ARG A 166 -3.05 2.98 11.17
N PHE A 167 -3.34 1.69 11.25
CA PHE A 167 -2.38 0.66 11.60
C PHE A 167 -1.95 -0.21 10.42
N LEU A 168 -2.50 0.01 9.22
CA LEU A 168 -2.12 -0.72 8.01
C LEU A 168 -0.60 -0.63 7.81
N HIS A 169 0.05 -1.80 7.86
CA HIS A 169 1.48 -1.93 7.77
C HIS A 169 1.86 -3.22 7.03
N PHE A 170 2.97 -3.18 6.29
CA PHE A 170 3.39 -4.29 5.43
C PHE A 170 4.66 -4.99 5.91
N SER A 171 5.47 -4.34 6.76
CA SER A 171 6.81 -4.78 7.15
C SER A 171 7.09 -4.51 8.62
N ASP A 172 7.97 -5.26 9.26
CA ASP A 172 8.39 -4.96 10.63
C ASP A 172 9.30 -3.72 10.71
N ASN A 173 8.99 -2.75 11.58
CA ASN A 173 9.82 -1.55 11.79
C ASN A 173 11.12 -1.84 12.56
N GLU A 174 11.19 -2.94 13.30
CA GLU A 174 12.37 -3.31 14.09
C GLU A 174 13.38 -4.13 13.29
N HIS A 175 13.03 -4.53 12.06
CA HIS A 175 13.91 -5.29 11.19
C HIS A 175 15.19 -4.48 10.84
N PRO A 176 16.38 -5.10 10.79
CA PRO A 176 17.63 -4.39 10.46
C PRO A 176 17.55 -3.60 9.15
N ASN A 177 16.90 -4.18 8.12
CA ASN A 177 16.72 -3.53 6.82
C ASN A 177 15.85 -2.27 6.87
N ALA A 178 15.07 -2.05 7.93
CA ALA A 178 14.33 -0.80 8.10
C ALA A 178 15.26 0.42 8.23
N LYS A 179 16.54 0.21 8.60
CA LYS A 179 17.56 1.24 8.72
C LYS A 179 18.31 1.50 7.41
N THR A 180 18.39 0.49 6.53
CA THR A 180 19.19 0.55 5.29
C THR A 180 18.31 0.79 4.06
N ASP A 181 17.20 0.07 3.93
CA ASP A 181 16.28 0.20 2.80
C ASP A 181 15.26 1.33 3.04
N ARG A 182 15.41 2.43 2.31
CA ARG A 182 14.50 3.59 2.39
C ARG A 182 13.06 3.25 2.00
N ALA A 183 12.84 2.19 1.23
CA ALA A 183 11.53 1.71 0.79
C ALA A 183 11.01 0.52 1.62
N TRP A 184 11.68 0.15 2.72
CA TRP A 184 11.36 -1.03 3.53
C TRP A 184 9.87 -1.18 3.86
N LYS A 185 9.21 -0.05 4.19
CA LYS A 185 7.78 0.00 4.54
C LYS A 185 6.82 -0.52 3.48
N ILE A 186 7.23 -0.51 2.22
CA ILE A 186 6.45 -1.02 1.09
C ILE A 186 7.13 -2.20 0.38
N ARG A 187 8.32 -2.60 0.84
CA ARG A 187 9.12 -3.66 0.22
C ARG A 187 8.31 -4.94 -0.01
N PRO A 188 7.52 -5.45 0.97
CA PRO A 188 6.72 -6.65 0.74
C PRO A 188 5.66 -6.51 -0.35
N VAL A 189 5.13 -5.30 -0.56
CA VAL A 189 4.19 -5.00 -1.66
C VAL A 189 4.93 -5.05 -3.00
N VAL A 190 6.09 -4.38 -3.07
CA VAL A 190 6.92 -4.31 -4.27
C VAL A 190 7.36 -5.70 -4.69
N ASP A 191 7.93 -6.49 -3.77
CA ASP A 191 8.45 -7.82 -4.07
C ASP A 191 7.35 -8.79 -4.50
N THR A 192 6.18 -8.72 -3.84
CA THR A 192 5.01 -9.54 -4.20
C THR A 192 4.54 -9.22 -5.61
N LEU A 193 4.42 -7.94 -5.95
CA LEU A 193 3.98 -7.50 -7.27
C LEU A 193 5.02 -7.82 -8.34
N GLN A 194 6.30 -7.55 -8.10
CA GLN A 194 7.36 -7.89 -9.06
C GLN A 194 7.37 -9.39 -9.35
N SER A 195 7.31 -10.23 -8.30
CA SER A 195 7.25 -11.68 -8.45
C SER A 195 6.00 -12.16 -9.18
N SER A 196 4.83 -11.56 -8.92
CA SER A 196 3.59 -11.98 -9.57
C SER A 196 3.47 -11.48 -11.02
N PHE A 197 3.89 -10.25 -11.31
CA PHE A 197 3.93 -9.72 -12.69
C PHE A 197 4.92 -10.50 -13.55
N LEU A 198 6.13 -10.80 -13.05
CA LEU A 198 7.12 -11.59 -13.79
C LEU A 198 6.65 -13.02 -14.08
N ARG A 199 5.77 -13.58 -13.25
CA ARG A 199 5.18 -14.90 -13.49
C ARG A 199 3.91 -14.83 -14.34
N GLY A 200 3.18 -13.72 -14.27
CA GLY A 200 1.86 -13.59 -14.88
C GLY A 200 1.82 -12.95 -16.25
N MET A 201 2.93 -12.37 -16.70
CA MET A 201 3.01 -11.65 -17.97
C MET A 201 4.19 -12.18 -18.77
N ASP A 202 3.92 -12.53 -20.03
CA ASP A 202 4.93 -12.72 -21.05
C ASP A 202 5.07 -11.39 -21.79
N PHE A 203 6.24 -10.78 -21.72
CA PHE A 203 6.53 -9.53 -22.39
C PHE A 203 6.95 -9.81 -23.84
N GLY A 204 6.30 -9.12 -24.78
CA GLY A 204 6.64 -9.24 -26.20
C GLY A 204 7.91 -8.50 -26.57
N ARG A 205 8.22 -8.48 -27.87
CA ARG A 205 9.42 -7.82 -28.45
C ARG A 205 9.55 -6.35 -28.08
N TRP A 206 8.42 -5.66 -27.97
CA TRP A 206 8.39 -4.22 -27.79
C TRP A 206 7.98 -3.88 -26.36
N VAL A 207 8.91 -3.30 -25.61
CA VAL A 207 8.69 -2.79 -24.26
C VAL A 207 9.00 -1.30 -24.20
N ALA A 208 8.23 -0.57 -23.41
CA ALA A 208 8.47 0.83 -23.11
C ALA A 208 8.93 0.99 -21.67
N PHE A 209 9.97 1.79 -21.45
CA PHE A 209 10.43 2.21 -20.14
C PHE A 209 10.01 3.65 -19.92
N ASP A 210 9.28 3.90 -18.84
CA ASP A 210 8.87 5.26 -18.50
C ASP A 210 8.86 5.50 -16.99
N GLU A 211 8.86 6.77 -16.63
CA GLU A 211 8.83 7.27 -15.27
C GLU A 211 7.39 7.59 -14.85
N MET A 212 6.92 6.91 -13.81
CA MET A 212 5.67 7.23 -13.13
C MET A 212 5.92 7.98 -11.83
N VAL A 213 4.95 8.79 -11.41
CA VAL A 213 5.00 9.51 -10.13
C VAL A 213 3.76 9.18 -9.33
N ILE A 214 3.94 8.62 -8.13
CA ILE A 214 2.86 8.53 -7.14
C ILE A 214 2.82 9.85 -6.38
N PRO A 215 1.77 10.68 -6.56
CA PRO A 215 1.72 12.01 -5.98
C PRO A 215 1.65 11.92 -4.46
N SER A 216 2.57 12.62 -3.78
CA SER A 216 2.57 12.72 -2.33
C SER A 216 3.31 13.97 -1.89
N ARG A 217 2.64 14.80 -1.09
CA ARG A 217 3.22 16.01 -0.50
C ARG A 217 3.75 15.79 0.91
N SER A 218 3.55 14.60 1.49
CA SER A 218 3.95 14.32 2.87
C SER A 218 5.46 14.45 3.05
N SER A 219 5.89 15.23 4.05
CA SER A 219 7.29 15.31 4.46
C SER A 219 7.80 14.03 5.13
N ARG A 220 6.90 13.14 5.56
CA ARG A 220 7.24 11.85 6.17
C ARG A 220 7.64 10.78 5.14
N ASN A 221 7.45 11.07 3.85
CA ASN A 221 7.90 10.20 2.78
C ASN A 221 9.38 10.51 2.50
N SER A 222 10.27 9.65 3.02
CA SER A 222 11.72 9.78 2.83
C SER A 222 12.11 9.68 1.35
N VAL A 223 11.34 8.98 0.51
CA VAL A 223 11.66 8.77 -0.91
C VAL A 223 11.01 9.80 -1.85
N ARG A 224 10.49 10.89 -1.30
CA ARG A 224 9.83 11.96 -2.06
C ARG A 224 10.83 12.78 -2.86
N VAL A 225 10.53 12.99 -4.14
CA VAL A 225 11.27 13.87 -5.04
C VAL A 225 10.42 15.03 -5.54
N TYR A 226 11.07 16.13 -5.93
CA TYR A 226 10.43 17.26 -6.60
C TYR A 226 10.67 17.19 -8.11
N LEU A 227 9.60 17.29 -8.90
CA LEU A 227 9.63 17.19 -10.36
C LEU A 227 9.00 18.46 -10.96
N LYS A 228 9.86 19.41 -11.33
CA LYS A 228 9.46 20.76 -11.79
C LYS A 228 8.44 20.73 -12.94
N ASN A 229 8.59 19.78 -13.86
CA ASN A 229 7.87 19.73 -15.13
C ASN A 229 6.63 18.82 -15.10
N LYS A 230 6.29 18.20 -13.95
CA LYS A 230 5.10 17.33 -13.82
C LYS A 230 3.94 18.11 -13.17
N PRO A 231 2.67 17.82 -13.53
CA PRO A 231 1.50 18.48 -12.95
C PRO A 231 1.41 18.29 -11.43
N HIS A 232 1.78 17.11 -10.94
CA HIS A 232 2.01 16.84 -9.53
C HIS A 232 3.51 16.91 -9.22
N LYS A 233 3.96 18.07 -8.74
CA LYS A 233 5.39 18.37 -8.55
C LYS A 233 6.08 17.59 -7.44
N TYR A 234 5.35 16.94 -6.53
CA TYR A 234 5.91 16.21 -5.39
C TYR A 234 5.34 14.80 -5.36
N GLY A 235 6.21 13.80 -5.22
CA GLY A 235 5.78 12.42 -5.13
C GLY A 235 6.95 11.44 -5.05
N THR A 236 6.62 10.15 -5.01
CA THR A 236 7.59 9.07 -5.17
C THR A 236 7.71 8.78 -6.66
N LYS A 237 8.92 8.92 -7.21
CA LYS A 237 9.23 8.54 -8.59
C LYS A 237 9.42 7.03 -8.68
N LEU A 238 8.80 6.41 -9.67
CA LEU A 238 8.90 5.00 -9.98
C LEU A 238 9.32 4.84 -11.43
N PHE A 239 10.13 3.83 -11.72
CA PHE A 239 10.40 3.41 -13.08
C PHE A 239 9.54 2.18 -13.36
N ALA A 240 8.86 2.18 -14.50
CA ALA A 240 7.98 1.09 -14.90
C ALA A 240 8.32 0.63 -16.32
N MET A 241 8.23 -0.68 -16.53
CA MET A 241 8.31 -1.30 -17.83
C MET A 241 6.91 -1.72 -18.27
N PHE A 242 6.53 -1.34 -19.48
CA PHE A 242 5.23 -1.63 -20.07
C PHE A 242 5.42 -2.49 -21.32
N GLY A 243 4.66 -3.57 -21.43
CA GLY A 243 4.58 -4.30 -22.70
C GLY A 243 3.70 -3.55 -23.69
N LEU A 244 4.20 -3.34 -24.90
CA LEU A 244 3.42 -2.69 -25.96
C LEU A 244 2.56 -3.72 -26.68
N TRP A 245 1.29 -3.38 -26.86
CA TRP A 245 0.36 -4.18 -27.64
C TRP A 245 0.40 -3.70 -29.08
N THR A 246 1.15 -4.39 -29.94
CA THR A 246 1.11 -4.16 -31.39
C THR A 246 -0.08 -4.91 -31.96
N ARG A 247 -1.07 -4.16 -32.47
CA ARG A 247 -2.16 -4.71 -33.29
C ARG A 247 -1.61 -5.32 -34.58
#